data_AF-A0A1R3KEE5-F1
#
_entry.id   AF-A0A1R3KEE5-F1
#
_cell.length_a   1.000
_cell.length_b   1.000
_cell.length_c   1.000
_cell.angle_alpha   90.00
_cell.angle_beta   90.00
_cell.angle_gamma   90.00
#
_symmetry.space_group_name_H-M   'P 1'
#
loop_
_entity.id
_entity.type
_entity.pdbx_description
1 polymer ?
#
loop_
_entity_poly.entity_id
_entity_poly.type
_entity_poly.pdbx_seq_one_letter_code
_entity_poly.pdbx_strand_id
1 'polypeptide(L)'
;MIKLFEKKLSSTDVDKRLAVPTSSLWAFDLHGAEEVWFSAINGGMILEFCCRNRPTPEGHTRLELFGDWRRFVASKQLRAGDRVVLYKREHEAEAEAPFIIEAQRKLMIRLLGEDIWAWVTIN
;
A
#
# COMPACT_ATOMS: atom_id res chain seq x y z
N MET A 1 6.86 14.21 -3.96
CA MET A 1 6.03 13.15 -3.32
C MET A 1 6.91 12.35 -2.38
N ILE A 2 6.39 11.95 -1.23
CA ILE A 2 7.16 11.23 -0.21
C ILE A 2 6.79 9.76 -0.26
N LYS A 3 7.79 8.87 -0.47
CA LYS A 3 7.57 7.42 -0.38
C LYS A 3 7.37 7.03 1.09
N LEU A 4 6.18 6.55 1.43
CA LEU A 4 5.86 6.12 2.78
C LEU A 4 6.40 4.73 3.07
N PHE A 5 6.15 3.79 2.16
CA PHE A 5 6.77 2.48 2.19
C PHE A 5 6.81 1.84 0.81
N GLU A 6 7.69 0.84 0.73
CA GLU A 6 7.71 -0.19 -0.30
C GLU A 6 7.68 -1.53 0.42
N LYS A 7 6.79 -2.42 0.00
CA LYS A 7 6.61 -3.73 0.63
C LYS A 7 6.45 -4.82 -0.41
N LYS A 8 7.22 -5.91 -0.25
CA LYS A 8 6.99 -7.18 -0.94
C LYS A 8 5.78 -7.90 -0.31
N LEU A 9 4.78 -8.21 -1.11
CA LEU A 9 3.53 -8.81 -0.65
C LEU A 9 3.75 -10.27 -0.25
N SER A 10 3.24 -10.63 0.94
CA SER A 10 3.05 -12.01 1.37
C SER A 10 1.74 -12.60 0.80
N SER A 11 1.53 -13.90 0.95
CA SER A 11 0.24 -14.53 0.65
C SER A 11 -0.90 -13.90 1.45
N THR A 12 -0.68 -13.63 2.74
CA THR A 12 -1.68 -12.97 3.60
C THR A 12 -2.02 -11.57 3.10
N ASP A 13 -1.03 -10.83 2.59
CA ASP A 13 -1.27 -9.51 2.02
C ASP A 13 -2.20 -9.59 0.81
N VAL A 14 -1.97 -10.54 -0.09
CA VAL A 14 -2.80 -10.74 -1.29
C VAL A 14 -4.20 -11.25 -0.93
N ASP A 15 -4.29 -12.27 -0.08
CA ASP A 15 -5.54 -12.99 0.15
C ASP A 15 -6.50 -12.27 1.10
N LYS A 16 -5.96 -11.44 2.02
CA LYS A 16 -6.74 -10.86 3.12
C LYS A 16 -6.64 -9.34 3.17
N ARG A 17 -5.47 -8.81 3.52
CA ARG A 17 -5.27 -7.41 3.91
C ARG A 17 -3.78 -7.07 3.94
N LEU A 18 -3.44 -5.83 3.59
CA LEU A 18 -2.06 -5.39 3.56
C LEU A 18 -1.60 -5.00 4.97
N ALA A 19 -0.63 -5.72 5.53
CA ALA A 19 0.02 -5.26 6.76
C ALA A 19 0.95 -4.08 6.46
N VAL A 20 0.76 -2.96 7.15
CA VAL A 20 1.54 -1.73 6.94
C VAL A 20 2.86 -1.83 7.70
N PRO A 21 3.99 -1.45 7.09
CA PRO A 21 5.26 -1.35 7.81
C PRO A 21 5.20 -0.34 8.96
N THR A 22 5.71 -0.73 10.12
CA THR A 22 5.74 0.12 11.34
C THR A 22 6.46 1.45 11.13
N SER A 23 7.42 1.51 10.21
CA SER A 23 8.14 2.74 9.85
C SER A 23 7.27 3.82 9.21
N SER A 24 6.07 3.47 8.76
CA SER A 24 5.19 4.34 7.98
C SER A 24 3.92 4.73 8.74
N LEU A 25 3.81 4.30 10.00
CA LEU A 25 2.66 4.59 10.88
C LEU A 25 2.40 6.09 11.02
N TRP A 26 3.46 6.90 11.10
CA TRP A 26 3.38 8.36 11.26
C TRP A 26 2.58 9.06 10.16
N ALA A 27 2.40 8.43 9.00
CA ALA A 27 1.68 9.01 7.88
C ALA A 27 0.16 8.82 7.95
N PHE A 28 -0.31 7.93 8.83
CA PHE A 28 -1.73 7.67 9.07
C PHE A 28 -2.05 8.19 10.47
N ASP A 29 -2.37 9.47 10.55
CA ASP A 29 -2.73 10.07 11.83
C ASP A 29 -4.11 9.55 12.25
N LEU A 30 -4.10 8.60 13.19
CA LEU A 30 -5.33 8.04 13.74
C LEU A 30 -5.94 8.95 14.80
N HIS A 31 -5.21 9.95 15.35
CA HIS A 31 -5.70 10.84 16.40
C HIS A 31 -6.45 10.14 17.56
N GLY A 32 -6.05 8.92 17.93
CA GLY A 32 -6.71 8.11 18.96
C GLY A 32 -7.94 7.32 18.49
N ALA A 33 -8.32 7.42 17.22
CA ALA A 33 -9.31 6.56 16.59
C ALA A 33 -8.78 5.13 16.39
N GLU A 34 -9.71 4.18 16.29
CA GLU A 34 -9.40 2.78 16.00
C GLU A 34 -9.01 2.58 14.52
N GLU A 35 -9.58 3.40 13.64
CA GLU A 35 -9.37 3.37 12.20
C GLU A 35 -9.46 4.75 11.54
N VAL A 36 -8.83 4.90 10.38
CA VAL A 36 -8.86 6.10 9.53
C VAL A 36 -9.04 5.69 8.07
N TRP A 37 -9.99 6.34 7.40
CA TRP A 37 -10.23 6.19 5.97
C TRP A 37 -9.42 7.23 5.19
N PHE A 38 -8.88 6.83 4.05
CA PHE A 38 -8.16 7.73 3.14
C PHE A 38 -8.26 7.26 1.69
N SER A 39 -8.25 8.24 0.79
CA SER A 39 -8.23 8.01 -0.65
C SER A 39 -6.80 7.90 -1.17
N ALA A 40 -6.57 6.97 -2.09
CA ALA A 40 -5.36 6.94 -2.90
C ALA A 40 -5.68 6.82 -4.39
N ILE A 41 -4.85 7.42 -5.24
CA ILE A 41 -4.97 7.30 -6.69
C ILE A 41 -4.05 6.20 -7.22
N ASN A 42 -4.58 5.40 -8.15
CA ASN A 42 -3.79 4.54 -9.03
C ASN A 42 -4.24 4.72 -10.48
N GLY A 43 -3.37 5.21 -11.36
CA GLY A 43 -3.65 5.31 -12.80
C GLY A 43 -4.94 6.07 -13.14
N GLY A 44 -5.29 7.11 -12.38
CA GLY A 44 -6.52 7.89 -12.54
C GLY A 44 -7.75 7.33 -11.81
N MET A 45 -7.67 6.15 -11.21
CA MET A 45 -8.73 5.61 -10.35
C MET A 45 -8.51 6.03 -8.90
N ILE A 46 -9.57 6.53 -8.26
CA ILE A 46 -9.61 6.76 -6.81
C ILE A 46 -10.00 5.44 -6.12
N LEU A 47 -9.25 5.08 -5.08
CA LEU A 47 -9.44 3.90 -4.25
C LEU A 47 -9.58 4.34 -2.79
N GLU A 48 -10.58 3.80 -2.09
CA GLU A 48 -10.83 4.10 -0.69
C GLU A 48 -10.24 3.00 0.21
N PHE A 49 -9.24 3.37 1.00
CA PHE A 49 -8.59 2.48 1.93
C PHE A 49 -8.94 2.84 3.37
N CYS A 50 -8.99 1.82 4.21
CA CYS A 50 -9.09 2.00 5.65
C CYS A 50 -7.84 1.43 6.32
N CYS A 51 -7.21 2.24 7.16
CA CYS A 51 -6.10 1.86 8.01
C CYS A 51 -6.60 1.71 9.44
N ARG A 52 -6.37 0.57 10.10
CA ARG A 52 -6.78 0.39 11.50
C ARG A 52 -5.68 -0.19 12.37
N ASN A 53 -5.77 0.15 13.64
CA ASN A 53 -4.97 -0.47 14.69
C ASN A 53 -5.43 -1.91 14.91
N ARG A 54 -4.51 -2.86 14.77
CA ARG A 54 -4.70 -4.22 15.26
C ARG A 54 -3.81 -4.44 16.48
N PRO A 55 -4.42 -4.63 17.67
CA PRO A 55 -3.69 -5.11 18.84
C PRO A 55 -3.06 -6.47 18.52
N THR A 56 -1.76 -6.63 18.78
CA THR A 56 -1.14 -7.95 18.77
C THR A 56 -1.04 -8.51 20.19
N PRO A 57 -1.00 -9.85 20.34
CA PRO A 57 -0.77 -10.48 21.65
C PRO A 57 0.54 -10.02 22.32
N GLU A 58 1.51 -9.55 21.53
CA GLU A 58 2.79 -9.04 22.01
C GLU A 58 2.72 -7.61 22.57
N GLY A 59 1.54 -6.97 22.56
CA GLY A 59 1.36 -5.60 23.02
C GLY A 59 1.82 -4.54 22.02
N HIS A 60 2.17 -4.93 20.79
CA HIS A 60 2.50 -4.01 19.71
C HIS A 60 1.27 -3.71 18.85
N THR A 61 1.23 -2.49 18.30
CA THR A 61 0.20 -2.09 17.34
C THR A 61 0.69 -2.40 15.93
N ARG A 62 -0.08 -3.20 15.18
CA ARG A 62 0.13 -3.35 13.73
C ARG A 62 -0.97 -2.64 12.98
N LEU A 63 -0.61 -1.82 12.00
CA LEU A 63 -1.59 -1.27 11.08
C LEU A 63 -1.88 -2.26 9.95
N GLU A 64 -3.17 -2.37 9.63
CA GLU A 64 -3.66 -3.17 8.52
C GLU A 64 -4.49 -2.27 7.59
N LEU A 65 -4.21 -2.37 6.29
CA LEU A 65 -4.99 -1.72 5.23
C LEU A 65 -6.03 -2.69 4.66
N PHE A 66 -7.27 -2.23 4.63
CA PHE A 66 -8.42 -2.89 4.00
C PHE A 66 -9.25 -1.84 3.22
N GLY A 67 -10.53 -2.09 2.97
CA GLY A 67 -11.35 -1.32 2.04
C GLY A 67 -11.18 -1.84 0.62
N ASP A 68 -10.84 -0.97 -0.32
CA ASP A 68 -10.60 -1.32 -1.73
C ASP A 68 -9.35 -2.18 -1.96
N TRP A 69 -8.60 -2.56 -0.92
CA TRP A 69 -7.41 -3.41 -1.05
C TRP A 69 -7.63 -4.69 -1.86
N ARG A 70 -8.67 -5.47 -1.56
CA ARG A 70 -8.93 -6.70 -2.32
C ARG A 70 -9.37 -6.41 -3.76
N ARG A 71 -10.07 -5.30 -3.99
CA ARG A 71 -10.43 -4.84 -5.33
C ARG A 71 -9.18 -4.42 -6.12
N PHE A 72 -8.27 -3.70 -5.48
CA PHE A 72 -6.98 -3.31 -6.06
C PHE A 72 -6.14 -4.53 -6.43
N VAL A 73 -5.98 -5.48 -5.51
CA VAL A 73 -5.29 -6.77 -5.74
C VAL A 73 -5.88 -7.48 -6.95
N ALA A 74 -7.21 -7.62 -7.01
CA ALA A 74 -7.89 -8.29 -8.12
C ALA A 74 -7.70 -7.55 -9.46
N SER A 75 -7.90 -6.23 -9.46
CA SER A 75 -7.77 -5.40 -10.68
C SER A 75 -6.36 -5.43 -11.29
N LYS A 76 -5.34 -5.55 -10.43
CA LYS A 76 -3.93 -5.60 -10.82
C LYS A 76 -3.38 -7.01 -10.91
N GLN A 77 -4.21 -8.03 -10.63
CA GLN A 77 -3.81 -9.43 -10.57
C GLN A 77 -2.54 -9.63 -9.72
N LEU A 78 -2.48 -8.95 -8.57
CA LEU A 78 -1.30 -9.01 -7.70
C LEU A 78 -1.16 -10.40 -7.10
N ARG A 79 0.10 -10.83 -6.94
CA ARG A 79 0.44 -12.12 -6.36
C ARG A 79 1.53 -11.97 -5.31
N ALA A 80 1.67 -12.99 -4.47
CA ALA A 80 2.72 -13.03 -3.48
C ALA A 80 4.09 -12.86 -4.17
N GLY A 81 4.91 -11.96 -3.64
CA GLY A 81 6.19 -11.59 -4.20
C GLY A 81 6.20 -10.36 -5.09
N ASP A 82 5.05 -9.87 -5.56
CA ASP A 82 4.93 -8.52 -6.13
C ASP A 82 5.22 -7.47 -5.03
N ARG A 83 5.54 -6.23 -5.43
CA ARG A 83 5.75 -5.10 -4.53
C ARG A 83 4.61 -4.12 -4.63
N VAL A 84 4.26 -3.49 -3.51
CA VAL A 84 3.39 -2.31 -3.47
C VAL A 84 4.17 -1.15 -2.87
N VAL A 85 3.96 0.02 -3.44
CA VAL A 85 4.55 1.28 -3.00
C VAL A 85 3.43 2.26 -2.71
N LEU A 86 3.49 2.91 -1.55
CA LEU A 86 2.56 3.96 -1.18
C LEU A 86 3.32 5.28 -1.03
N TYR A 87 2.79 6.33 -1.63
CA TYR A 87 3.34 7.68 -1.58
C TYR A 87 2.32 8.65 -0.98
N LYS A 88 2.81 9.68 -0.28
CA LYS A 88 2.05 10.86 0.11
C LYS A 88 2.41 12.04 -0.81
N ARG A 89 1.41 12.78 -1.28
CA ARG A 89 1.63 14.03 -2.05
C ARG A 89 2.10 15.14 -1.10
N GLU A 90 2.98 16.01 -1.58
CA GLU A 90 3.57 17.10 -0.77
C GLU A 90 2.68 18.34 -0.67
N HIS A 91 1.82 18.57 -1.68
CA HIS A 91 0.87 19.68 -1.69
C HIS A 91 -0.56 19.13 -1.55
N GLU A 92 -1.09 19.22 -0.32
CA GLU A 92 -2.43 18.71 0.05
C GLU A 92 -3.57 19.62 -0.44
N ALA A 93 -3.31 20.91 -0.70
CA ALA A 93 -4.36 21.92 -0.83
C ALA A 93 -5.31 21.77 -2.04
N GLU A 94 -4.95 20.99 -3.07
CA GLU A 94 -5.70 20.90 -4.33
C GLU A 94 -5.86 19.47 -4.88
N ALA A 95 -5.41 18.45 -4.15
CA ALA A 95 -5.42 17.07 -4.64
C ALA A 95 -6.68 16.31 -4.21
N GLU A 96 -7.44 15.78 -5.17
CA GLU A 96 -8.61 14.92 -4.92
C GLU A 96 -8.30 13.69 -4.04
N ALA A 97 -7.05 13.21 -4.05
CA ALA A 97 -6.57 12.19 -3.12
C ALA A 97 -5.14 12.51 -2.64
N PRO A 98 -4.87 12.44 -1.32
CA PRO A 98 -3.57 12.77 -0.75
C PRO A 98 -2.50 11.69 -0.97
N PHE A 99 -2.91 10.45 -1.31
CA PHE A 99 -2.00 9.33 -1.50
C PHE A 99 -1.98 8.81 -2.94
N ILE A 100 -0.88 8.14 -3.30
CA ILE A 100 -0.73 7.39 -4.55
C ILE A 100 -0.30 5.98 -4.18
N ILE A 101 -0.97 4.97 -4.73
CA ILE A 101 -0.59 3.57 -4.57
C ILE A 101 -0.18 2.98 -5.92
N GLU A 102 0.95 2.28 -5.95
CA GLU A 102 1.48 1.64 -7.15
C GLU A 102 1.91 0.21 -6.83
N ALA A 103 1.97 -0.63 -7.86
CA ALA A 103 2.41 -2.01 -7.75
C ALA A 103 3.50 -2.31 -8.77
N GLN A 104 4.44 -3.18 -8.40
CA GLN A 104 5.53 -3.63 -9.23
C GLN A 104 5.62 -5.15 -9.24
N ARG A 105 5.99 -5.70 -10.38
CA ARG A 105 6.24 -7.12 -10.57
C ARG A 105 7.71 -7.35 -10.88
N LYS A 106 8.31 -8.31 -10.17
CA LYS A 106 9.68 -8.76 -10.47
C LYS A 106 9.71 -9.41 -11.85
N LEU A 107 10.62 -8.94 -12.69
CA LEU A 107 10.95 -9.60 -13.96
C LEU A 107 11.90 -10.77 -13.71
N MET A 108 11.86 -11.78 -14.58
CA MET A 108 12.77 -12.93 -14.51
C MET A 108 14.15 -12.60 -15.10
N ILE A 109 14.68 -11.41 -14.82
CA ILE A 109 16.00 -10.95 -15.24
C ILE A 109 16.69 -10.26 -14.08
N ARG A 110 18.03 -10.36 -14.07
CA ARG A 110 18.90 -9.58 -13.19
C ARG A 110 19.87 -8.78 -14.04
N LEU A 111 20.05 -7.51 -13.72
CA LEU A 111 21.06 -6.66 -14.34
C LEU A 111 22.02 -6.20 -13.26
N LEU A 112 23.32 -6.39 -13.48
CA LEU A 112 24.36 -6.00 -12.52
C LEU A 112 24.16 -6.58 -11.11
N GLY A 113 23.59 -7.79 -11.02
CA GLY A 113 23.30 -8.47 -9.75
C GLY A 113 21.96 -8.10 -9.10
N GLU A 114 21.28 -7.08 -9.60
CA GLU A 114 20.03 -6.58 -9.04
C GLU A 114 18.79 -7.14 -9.75
N ASP A 115 17.74 -7.41 -8.98
CA ASP A 115 16.43 -7.80 -9.51
C ASP A 115 15.75 -6.61 -10.19
N ILE A 116 15.23 -6.79 -11.41
CA ILE A 116 14.49 -5.75 -12.12
C ILE A 116 12.99 -5.83 -11.83
N TRP A 117 12.37 -4.67 -11.65
CA TRP A 117 10.95 -4.51 -11.33
C TRP A 117 10.27 -3.65 -12.39
N ALA A 118 9.09 -4.08 -12.83
CA ALA A 118 8.25 -3.33 -13.76
C ALA A 118 6.95 -2.92 -13.10
N TRP A 119 6.44 -1.74 -13.42
CA TRP A 119 5.14 -1.26 -12.93
C TRP A 119 3.99 -2.10 -13.47
N VAL A 120 3.03 -2.41 -12.60
CA VAL A 120 1.80 -3.12 -12.97
C VAL A 120 0.77 -2.10 -13.45
N THR A 121 0.62 -2.01 -14.76
CA THR A 121 -0.40 -1.18 -15.41
C THR A 121 -1.79 -1.83 -15.32
N ILE A 122 -2.84 -1.03 -15.52
CA ILE A 122 -4.20 -1.55 -15.67
C ILE A 122 -4.23 -2.31 -17.02
N ASN A 123 -4.86 -3.49 -17.05
CA ASN A 123 -5.18 -4.18 -18.30
C ASN A 123 -6.44 -3.61 -18.94
#